data_AF-A0A517WCY7-F1
#
_entry.id   AF-A0A517WCY7-F1
#
_cell.length_a   1.000
_cell.length_b   1.000
_cell.length_c   1.000
_cell.angle_alpha   90.00
_cell.angle_beta   90.00
_cell.angle_gamma   90.00
#
_symmetry.space_group_name_H-M   'P 1'
#
loop_
_entity.id
_entity.type
_entity.pdbx_description
1 polymer ?
#
loop_
_entity_poly.entity_id
_entity_poly.type
_entity_poly.pdbx_seq_one_letter_code
_entity_poly.pdbx_strand_id
1 'polypeptide(L)' 'MIGRKKPVQILLDIDDHWCLSRYAAKQKISIRQIVRDQLSPLIDDLKKQYPRTPIDKTGKIGSEKQNDPGSP' A
#
# COMPACT_ATOMS: atom_id res chain seq x y z
N MET A 1 -3.89 24.22 -9.34
CA MET A 1 -4.42 23.69 -8.06
C MET A 1 -3.35 22.80 -7.45
N ILE A 2 -2.70 23.21 -6.37
CA ILE A 2 -1.72 22.36 -5.67
C ILE A 2 -2.52 21.35 -4.86
N GLY A 3 -2.71 20.14 -5.42
CA GLY A 3 -3.41 19.07 -4.74
C GLY A 3 -2.75 18.79 -3.39
N ARG A 4 -3.53 18.87 -2.30
CA ARG A 4 -3.04 18.53 -0.96
C ARG A 4 -2.57 17.08 -0.97
N LYS A 5 -1.25 16.86 -0.94
CA LYS A 5 -0.67 15.51 -0.86
C LYS A 5 -1.13 14.89 0.46
N LYS A 6 -1.92 13.83 0.39
CA LYS A 6 -2.33 13.07 1.58
C LYS A 6 -1.09 12.36 2.14
N PRO A 7 -0.76 12.54 3.43
CA PRO A 7 0.31 11.76 4.02
C PRO A 7 -0.09 10.28 4.01
N VAL A 8 0.86 9.42 3.61
CA VAL A 8 0.71 7.97 3.71
C VAL A 8 1.54 7.52 4.90
N GLN A 9 0.91 6.83 5.84
CA GLN A 9 1.60 6.17 6.93
C GLN A 9 1.86 4.72 6.52
N ILE A 10 3.10 4.28 6.67
CA ILE A 10 3.52 2.90 6.44
C ILE A 10 4.04 2.40 7.78
N LEU A 11 3.51 1.27 8.23
CA LEU A 11 3.95 0.58 9.43
C LEU A 11 4.94 -0.48 8.99
N LEU A 12 6.12 -0.49 9.60
CA LEU A 12 7.20 -1.42 9.32
C LEU A 12 7.57 -2.11 10.61
N ASP A 13 7.91 -3.38 10.51
CA ASP A 13 8.53 -4.09 11.62
C ASP A 13 9.90 -3.51 11.91
N ILE A 14 10.35 -3.70 13.15
CA ILE A 14 11.63 -3.15 13.61
C ILE A 14 12.77 -3.71 12.75
N ASP A 15 12.80 -5.01 12.48
CA ASP A 15 13.88 -5.63 11.71
C ASP A 15 13.99 -5.06 10.28
N ASP A 16 12.86 -4.81 9.64
CA ASP A 16 12.80 -4.18 8.32
C ASP A 16 13.23 -2.72 8.37
N HIS A 17 12.81 -1.99 9.41
CA HIS A 17 13.16 -0.59 9.60
C HIS A 17 14.68 -0.38 9.72
N TRP A 18 15.37 -1.26 10.45
CA TRP A 18 16.83 -1.20 10.60
C TRP A 18 17.56 -1.44 9.29
N CYS A 19 17.13 -2.44 8.52
CA CYS A 19 17.69 -2.72 7.19
C CYS A 19 17.52 -1.53 6.24
N LEU A 20 16.32 -0.95 6.19
CA LEU A 20 16.01 0.24 5.39
C LEU A 20 16.85 1.45 5.81
N SER A 21 16.99 1.69 7.12
CA SER A 21 17.76 2.81 7.65
C SER A 21 19.25 2.69 7.30
N ARG A 22 19.81 1.47 7.41
CA ARG A 22 21.21 1.20 7.04
C ARG A 22 21.44 1.42 5.55
N TYR A 23 20.51 0.97 4.71
CA TYR A 23 20.59 1.19 3.26
C TYR A 23 20.49 2.69 2.91
N ALA A 24 19.56 3.41 3.54
CA ALA A 24 19.41 4.85 3.39
C ALA A 24 20.69 5.62 3.71
N ALA A 25 21.32 5.28 4.84
CA ALA A 25 22.59 5.86 5.25
C ALA A 25 23.71 5.56 4.23
N LYS A 26 23.82 4.31 3.78
CA LYS A 26 24.81 3.90 2.77
C LYS A 26 24.67 4.69 1.47
N GLN A 27 23.44 4.94 1.03
CA GLN A 27 23.14 5.65 -0.21
C GLN A 27 23.06 7.18 -0.04
N LYS A 28 23.18 7.69 1.19
CA LYS A 28 23.03 9.13 1.54
C LYS A 28 21.69 9.71 1.06
N ILE A 29 20.62 8.94 1.15
CA ILE A 29 19.25 9.34 0.80
C ILE A 29 18.33 9.17 2.00
N SER A 30 17.18 9.84 1.99
CA SER A 30 16.17 9.67 3.05
C SER A 30 15.38 8.36 2.87
N ILE A 31 14.94 7.77 3.97
CA ILE A 31 14.01 6.61 3.94
C ILE A 31 12.76 6.93 3.13
N ARG A 32 12.24 8.16 3.24
CA ARG A 32 11.10 8.62 2.45
C ARG A 32 11.36 8.55 0.95
N GLN A 33 12.57 8.88 0.51
CA GLN A 33 12.95 8.80 -0.89
C GLN A 33 12.98 7.35 -1.38
N ILE A 34 13.55 6.43 -0.60
CA ILE A 34 13.56 5.00 -0.93
C ILE A 34 12.13 4.45 -1.05
N VAL A 35 11.27 4.78 -0.09
CA VAL A 35 9.86 4.38 -0.10
C VAL A 35 9.14 4.93 -1.33
N ARG A 36 9.42 6.18 -1.69
CA ARG A 36 8.82 6.81 -2.87
C ARG A 36 9.25 6.11 -4.16
N ASP A 37 10.53 5.80 -4.28
CA ASP A 37 11.09 5.30 -5.53
C ASP A 37 10.88 3.78 -5.71
N GLN A 38 10.88 3.01 -4.61
CA GLN A 38 10.78 1.55 -4.67
C GLN A 38 9.45 0.99 -4.18
N LEU A 39 8.91 1.46 -3.06
CA LEU A 39 7.67 0.92 -2.50
C LEU A 39 6.40 1.48 -3.16
N SER A 40 6.39 2.76 -3.53
CA SER A 40 5.18 3.40 -4.07
C SER A 40 4.70 2.76 -5.39
N PRO A 41 5.58 2.43 -6.35
CA PRO A 41 5.17 1.70 -7.55
C PRO A 41 4.49 0.37 -7.23
N LEU A 42 5.08 -0.42 -6.31
CA LEU A 42 4.54 -1.71 -5.88
C LEU A 42 3.18 -1.56 -5.20
N ILE A 43 3.03 -0.55 -4.34
CA ILE A 43 1.74 -0.24 -3.69
C ILE A 43 0.69 0.14 -4.73
N ASP A 44 1.05 0.91 -5.76
CA ASP A 44 0.10 1.32 -6.79
C ASP A 44 -0.29 0.14 -7.70
N ASP A 45 0.63 -0.78 -7.97
CA ASP A 45 0.30 -2.02 -8.68
C ASP A 45 -0.60 -2.95 -7.84
N LEU A 46 -0.35 -3.05 -6.54
CA LEU A 46 -1.24 -3.77 -5.62
C LEU A 46 -2.65 -3.15 -5.56
N LYS A 47 -2.76 -1.82 -5.56
CA LYS A 47 -4.08 -1.14 -5.61
C LYS A 47 -4.84 -1.42 -6.91
N LYS A 48 -4.13 -1.64 -8.02
CA LYS A 48 -4.79 -2.02 -9.29
C LYS A 48 -5.30 -3.46 -9.23
N GLN A 49 -4.52 -4.37 -8.64
CA GLN A 49 -4.92 -5.77 -8.48
C GLN A 49 -6.04 -5.95 -7.45
N TYR A 50 -5.97 -5.19 -6.36
CA TYR A 50 -6.91 -5.21 -5.25
C TYR A 50 -7.54 -3.82 -5.10
N PRO A 51 -8.43 -3.42 -6.03
CA PRO A 51 -9.10 -2.15 -5.93
C PRO A 51 -9.90 -2.09 -4.64
N ARG A 52 -9.84 -0.94 -3.96
CA ARG A 52 -10.66 -0.72 -2.76
C ARG A 52 -12.12 -0.93 -3.12
N THR A 53 -12.76 -1.89 -2.45
CA THR A 53 -14.21 -2.04 -2.49
C THR A 53 -14.82 -0.75 -1.94
N PRO A 54 -15.79 -0.13 -2.65
CA PRO A 54 -16.53 0.98 -2.07
C PRO A 54 -17.20 0.49 -0.79
N ILE A 55 -16.94 1.18 0.32
CA ILE A 55 -17.69 0.98 1.56
C ILE A 55 -19.05 1.62 1.31
N ASP A 56 -20.09 0.82 1.17
CA ASP A 56 -21.45 1.35 1.10
C ASP A 56 -21.74 2.15 2.38
N LYS A 57 -22.54 3.22 2.27
CA LYS A 57 -22.82 4.19 3.35
C LYS A 57 -23.39 3.57 4.65
N THR A 58 -23.66 2.27 4.65
CA THR A 58 -24.10 1.42 5.76
C THR A 58 -22.96 0.68 6.48
N GLY A 59 -21.69 0.90 6.11
CA GLY A 59 -20.54 0.25 6.76
C GLY A 59 -20.42 -1.24 6.47
N LYS A 60 -21.20 -1.76 5.51
CA LYS A 60 -21.08 -3.13 5.02
C LYS A 60 -20.10 -3.14 3.86
N ILE A 61 -19.06 -3.96 4.01
CA ILE A 61 -18.12 -4.26 2.92
C ILE A 61 -18.96 -4.96 1.86
N GLY A 62 -19.02 -4.40 0.64
CA GLY A 62 -19.78 -4.97 -0.46
C GLY A 62 -19.46 -6.45 -0.61
N SER A 63 -20.49 -7.27 -0.42
CA SER A 63 -20.50 -8.72 -0.55
C SER A 63 -19.80 -9.15 -1.83
N GLU A 64 -18.71 -9.88 -1.68
CA GLU A 64 -18.10 -10.63 -2.76
C GLU A 64 -19.10 -11.70 -3.21
N LYS A 65 -19.47 -11.65 -4.50
CA LYS A 65 -20.17 -12.75 -5.17
C LYS A 65 -19.29 -13.99 -5.05
N GLN A 66 -19.75 -14.94 -4.26
CA GLN A 66 -19.29 -16.32 -4.27
C GLN A 66 -19.55 -16.89 -5.68
N ASN A 67 -18.54 -16.86 -6.55
CA ASN A 67 -18.55 -17.66 -7.76
C ASN A 67 -18.11 -19.07 -7.33
N ASP A 68 -19.07 -19.90 -6.92
CA ASP A 68 -18.89 -21.35 -6.77
C ASP A 68 -18.84 -22.00 -8.16
N PRO A 69 -17.71 -22.58 -8.61
CA PRO A 69 -17.69 -23.39 -9.81
C PRO A 69 -17.87 -24.85 -9.38
N GLY A 70 -19.11 -25.28 -9.18
CA GLY A 70 -19.37 -26.70 -8.94
C GLY A 70 -20.63 -26.98 -8.13
N SER A 71 -21.75 -27.13 -8.82
CA SER A 71 -22.82 -28.02 -8.37
C SER A 71 -23.12 -28.99 -9.51
N PRO A 72 -22.90 -30.31 -9.36
CA PRO A 72 -23.68 -31.30 -10.08
C PRO A 72 -25.14 -31.31 -9.60
#